data_AF-A0A133U350-F1
#
_entry.id   AF-A0A133U350-F1
#
_cell.length_a   1.000
_cell.length_b   1.000
_cell.length_c   1.000
_cell.angle_alpha   90.00
_cell.angle_beta   90.00
_cell.angle_gamma   90.00
#
_symmetry.space_group_name_H-M   'P 1'
#
loop_
_entity.id
_entity.type
_entity.pdbx_description
1 polymer ?
#
loop_
_entity_poly.entity_id
_entity_poly.type
_entity_poly.pdbx_seq_one_letter_code
_entity_poly.pdbx_strand_id
1 'polypeptide(L)' 'MTSIEELRQNLPLTPGVEKCENFLTESGIEETVTVVIVPLHFKEKENGFMVSWSCNQGDECHNTNCVYARGWV' A
#
# COMPACT_ATOMS: atom_id res chain seq x y z
N MET A 1 -16.99 -12.28 12.07
CA MET A 1 -15.76 -11.48 12.16
C MET A 1 -14.60 -12.44 11.96
N THR A 2 -13.78 -12.22 10.93
CA THR A 2 -12.58 -13.03 10.67
C THR A 2 -11.53 -12.71 11.74
N SER A 3 -10.90 -13.71 12.33
CA SER A 3 -9.85 -13.49 13.34
C SER A 3 -8.57 -12.91 12.71
N ILE A 4 -7.70 -12.24 13.51
CA ILE A 4 -6.37 -11.80 13.05
C ILE A 4 -5.56 -12.97 12.50
N GLU A 5 -5.63 -14.14 13.13
CA GLU A 5 -4.94 -15.35 12.68
C GLU A 5 -5.41 -15.80 11.29
N GLU A 6 -6.72 -15.78 11.03
CA GLU A 6 -7.26 -16.08 9.70
C GLU A 6 -6.86 -15.02 8.66
N LEU A 7 -6.73 -13.75 9.03
CA LEU A 7 -6.26 -12.71 8.11
C LEU A 7 -4.78 -12.86 7.80
N ARG A 8 -3.94 -13.21 8.78
CA ARG A 8 -2.53 -13.52 8.55
C ARG A 8 -2.36 -14.70 7.59
N GLN A 9 -3.29 -15.64 7.59
CA GLN A 9 -3.29 -16.80 6.70
C GLN A 9 -3.90 -16.50 5.31
N ASN A 10 -4.86 -15.59 5.22
CA ASN A 10 -5.63 -15.33 3.98
C ASN A 10 -5.29 -14.02 3.25
N LEU A 11 -4.72 -13.01 3.93
CA LEU A 11 -4.13 -11.86 3.25
C LEU A 11 -2.72 -12.23 2.81
N PRO A 12 -2.40 -12.08 1.52
CA PRO A 12 -1.01 -12.20 1.09
C PRO A 12 -0.20 -11.08 1.74
N LEU A 13 0.54 -11.41 2.80
CA LEU A 13 1.61 -10.59 3.39
C LEU A 13 2.81 -10.45 2.43
N THR A 14 2.66 -10.96 1.21
CA THR A 14 3.69 -10.91 0.20
C THR A 14 3.77 -9.50 -0.37
N PRO A 15 4.98 -9.03 -0.68
CA PRO A 15 5.15 -7.82 -1.46
C PRO A 15 4.29 -7.85 -2.74
N GLY A 16 3.56 -6.77 -2.98
CA GLY A 16 2.83 -6.52 -4.22
C GLY A 16 3.64 -5.64 -5.15
N VAL A 17 3.46 -5.81 -6.46
CA VAL A 17 4.04 -4.92 -7.48
C VAL A 17 2.89 -4.17 -8.13
N GLU A 18 2.89 -2.85 -7.98
CA GLU A 18 1.86 -1.96 -8.48
C GLU A 18 2.45 -1.00 -9.52
N LYS A 19 1.66 -0.67 -10.55
CA LYS A 19 2.03 0.32 -11.55
C LYS A 19 1.26 1.61 -11.29
N CYS A 20 1.95 2.73 -11.19
CA CYS A 20 1.35 4.06 -11.12
C CYS A 20 1.65 4.81 -12.41
N GLU A 21 0.61 5.09 -13.21
CA GLU A 21 0.79 5.66 -14.56
C GLU A 21 0.97 7.18 -14.56
N ASN A 22 0.48 7.87 -13.53
CA ASN A 22 0.47 9.33 -13.40
C ASN A 22 1.24 9.79 -12.14
N PHE A 23 2.33 9.11 -11.81
CA PHE A 23 3.13 9.45 -10.64
C PHE A 23 3.72 10.85 -10.80
N LEU A 24 3.44 11.74 -9.85
CA LEU A 24 3.89 13.13 -9.89
C LEU A 24 5.16 13.30 -9.07
N THR A 25 6.31 13.44 -9.72
CA THR A 25 7.61 13.64 -9.04
C THR A 25 7.66 14.97 -8.27
N GLU A 26 8.64 15.12 -7.36
CA GLU A 26 8.90 16.39 -6.65
C GLU A 26 9.12 17.59 -7.59
N SER A 27 9.61 17.34 -8.81
CA SER A 27 9.83 18.37 -9.84
C SER A 27 8.55 18.74 -10.61
N GLY A 28 7.40 18.15 -10.28
CA GLY A 28 6.14 18.37 -10.94
C GLY A 28 5.99 17.66 -12.29
N ILE A 29 6.84 16.69 -12.59
CA ILE A 29 6.78 15.89 -13.83
C ILE A 29 5.94 14.64 -13.58
N GLU A 30 5.01 14.35 -14.47
CA GLU A 30 4.23 13.11 -14.48
C GLU A 30 4.99 12.01 -15.23
N GLU A 31 5.06 10.82 -14.62
CA GLU A 31 5.66 9.64 -15.22
C GLU A 31 4.99 8.34 -14.77
N THR A 32 5.33 7.26 -15.47
CA THR A 32 4.90 5.91 -15.09
C THR A 32 5.99 5.22 -14.27
N VAL A 33 5.68 4.82 -13.04
CA VAL A 33 6.58 4.09 -12.16
C VAL A 33 6.01 2.73 -11.77
N THR A 34 6.91 1.77 -11.55
CA THR A 34 6.57 0.49 -10.92
C THR A 34 7.05 0.51 -9.47
N VAL A 35 6.15 0.19 -8.56
CA VAL A 35 6.34 0.30 -7.10
C VAL A 35 6.16 -1.06 -6.46
N VAL A 36 7.06 -1.42 -5.57
CA VAL A 36 6.94 -2.58 -4.70
C VAL A 36 6.37 -2.13 -3.38
N ILE A 37 5.22 -2.70 -2.99
CA ILE A 37 4.53 -2.42 -1.74
C ILE A 37 4.69 -3.61 -0.82
N VAL A 38 5.12 -3.38 0.42
CA VAL A 38 5.32 -4.42 1.42
C VAL A 38 4.42 -4.14 2.62
N PRO A 39 3.52 -5.06 3.00
CA PRO A 39 2.76 -4.93 4.24
C PRO A 39 3.69 -5.11 5.44
N LEU A 40 3.53 -4.26 6.47
CA LEU A 40 4.39 -4.21 7.66
C LEU A 40 3.69 -4.73 8.90
N HIS A 41 2.52 -4.19 9.25
CA HIS A 41 1.82 -4.55 10.49
C HIS A 41 0.32 -4.65 10.30
N PHE A 42 -0.28 -5.53 11.11
CA PHE A 42 -1.72 -5.73 11.20
C PHE A 42 -2.17 -5.30 12.59
N LYS A 43 -3.19 -4.45 12.63
CA LYS A 43 -3.81 -4.01 13.87
C LYS A 43 -5.32 -4.17 13.78
N GLU A 44 -5.90 -4.89 14.72
CA GLU A 44 -7.34 -4.98 14.87
C GLU A 44 -7.91 -3.65 15.38
N LYS A 45 -9.08 -3.30 14.85
CA LYS A 45 -9.89 -2.15 15.25
C LYS A 45 -11.31 -2.65 15.51
N GLU A 46 -12.09 -1.87 16.26
CA GLU A 46 -13.47 -2.22 16.65
C GLU A 46 -14.36 -2.68 15.47
N ASN A 47 -14.12 -2.15 14.26
CA ASN A 47 -14.90 -2.46 13.05
C ASN A 47 -14.06 -3.03 11.88
N GLY A 48 -12.90 -3.63 12.15
CA GLY A 48 -12.09 -4.23 11.08
C GLY A 48 -10.60 -4.28 11.40
N PHE A 49 -9.78 -4.18 10.36
CA PHE A 49 -8.34 -4.32 10.47
C PHE A 49 -7.67 -3.16 9.74
N MET A 50 -6.54 -2.75 10.28
CA MET A 50 -5.65 -1.80 9.66
C MET A 50 -4.38 -2.55 9.25
N VAL A 51 -4.01 -2.40 7.97
CA VAL A 51 -2.74 -2.87 7.43
C VAL A 51 -1.86 -1.66 7.20
N SER A 52 -0.73 -1.57 7.91
CA SER A 52 0.31 -0.62 7.55
C SER A 52 1.22 -1.24 6.49
N TRP A 53 1.73 -0.41 5.59
CA TRP A 53 2.59 -0.83 4.48
C TRP A 53 3.70 0.19 4.26
N SER A 54 4.71 -0.21 3.48
CA SER A 54 5.77 0.66 2.98
C SER A 54 6.03 0.36 1.50
N CYS A 55 6.73 1.24 0.80
CA CYS A 55 7.07 1.03 -0.60
C CYS A 55 8.49 1.49 -0.92
N ASN A 56 9.01 1.10 -2.09
CA ASN A 56 10.38 1.39 -2.52
C ASN A 56 10.61 2.83 -3.03
N GLN A 57 9.61 3.72 -2.97
CA GLN A 57 9.70 5.11 -3.43
C GLN A 57 10.00 6.11 -2.29
N GLY A 58 10.24 5.64 -1.06
CA GLY A 58 10.54 6.53 0.07
C GLY A 58 9.35 7.43 0.44
N ASP A 59 9.57 8.73 0.60
CA ASP A 59 8.52 9.69 0.96
C ASP A 59 7.42 9.79 -0.12
N GLU A 60 7.77 9.50 -1.38
CA GLU A 60 6.84 9.47 -2.51
C GLU A 60 5.90 8.26 -2.52
N CYS A 61 5.97 7.37 -1.53
CA CYS A 61 4.93 6.37 -1.33
C CYS A 61 3.54 7.00 -1.16
N HIS A 62 3.45 8.23 -0.69
CA HIS A 62 2.19 8.94 -0.48
C HIS A 62 1.70 9.72 -1.72
N ASN A 63 2.28 9.47 -2.89
CA ASN A 63 1.87 10.11 -4.12
C ASN A 63 0.38 9.87 -4.42
N THR A 64 -0.44 10.91 -4.25
CA THR A 64 -1.92 10.81 -4.28
C THR A 64 -2.47 10.50 -5.67
N ASN A 65 -1.65 10.57 -6.71
CA ASN A 65 -2.03 10.14 -8.06
C ASN A 65 -2.05 8.62 -8.21
N CYS A 66 -1.40 7.89 -7.31
CA CYS A 66 -1.31 6.44 -7.39
C CYS A 66 -2.47 5.75 -6.65
N VAL A 67 -3.06 4.72 -7.28
CA VAL A 67 -4.22 3.99 -6.72
C VAL A 67 -3.88 3.36 -5.38
N TYR A 68 -2.67 2.78 -5.25
CA TYR A 68 -2.24 2.17 -4.00
C TYR A 68 -2.16 3.15 -2.83
N ALA A 69 -1.88 4.43 -3.09
CA ALA A 69 -1.84 5.47 -2.07
C ALA A 69 -3.24 5.89 -1.61
N ARG A 70 -4.27 5.61 -2.42
CA ARG A 70 -5.68 5.93 -2.13
C ARG A 70 -6.41 4.84 -1.35
N GLY A 71 -5.85 3.64 -1.23
CA GLY A 71 -6.55 2.59 -0.49
C GLY A 71 -5.84 1.26 -0.37
N TRP A 72 -5.46 0.93 0.86
CA TRP A 72 -6.05 -0.23 1.52
C TRP A 72 -7.08 0.33 2.50
N VAL A 73 -8.33 0.54 2.05
CA VAL A 73 -9.48 0.96 2.89
C VAL A 73 -10.16 -0.29 3.44
#